data_AF-A0A6I2SKY0-F1
#
_entry.id   AF-A0A6I2SKY0-F1
#
_cell.length_a   1.000
_cell.length_b   1.000
_cell.length_c   1.000
_cell.angle_alpha   90.00
_cell.angle_beta   90.00
_cell.angle_gamma   90.00
#
_symmetry.space_group_name_H-M   'P 1'
#
loop_
_entity.id
_entity.type
_entity.pdbx_description
1 polymer ?
#
loop_
_entity_poly.entity_id
_entity_poly.type
_entity_poly.pdbx_seq_one_letter_code
_entity_poly.pdbx_strand_id
1 'polypeptide(L)' 'MFENQYNDEMESEVRRLEAQQRAVAVGHPEWVNACASCGCRLSTVEPAMCQHCATGRTRP' A
#
# COMPACT_ATOMS: atom_id res chain seq x y z
N MET A 1 -16.07 5.30 26.81
CA MET A 1 -15.03 5.52 25.78
C MET A 1 -15.14 4.40 24.76
N PHE A 2 -16.00 4.57 23.74
CA PHE A 2 -16.27 3.56 22.70
C PHE A 2 -16.06 4.13 21.28
N GLU A 3 -15.59 5.37 21.16
CA GLU A 3 -15.54 6.10 19.89
C GLU A 3 -14.23 5.92 19.12
N ASN A 4 -13.18 5.36 19.73
CA ASN A 4 -11.88 5.19 19.06
C ASN A 4 -11.66 3.81 18.41
N GLN A 5 -12.29 2.74 18.90
CA GLN A 5 -12.07 1.38 18.34
C GLN A 5 -12.68 1.19 16.94
N TYR A 6 -13.80 1.84 16.65
CA TYR A 6 -14.40 1.82 15.30
C TYR A 6 -13.56 2.55 14.25
N ASN A 7 -12.68 3.45 14.68
CA ASN A 7 -11.87 4.24 13.77
C ASN A 7 -10.67 3.43 13.25
N ASP A 8 -10.05 2.62 14.12
CA ASP A 8 -8.87 1.83 13.76
C ASP A 8 -9.19 0.71 12.74
N GLU A 9 -10.33 0.03 12.89
CA GLU A 9 -10.76 -0.99 11.93
C GLU A 9 -11.08 -0.36 10.56
N MET A 10 -11.79 0.77 10.56
CA MET A 10 -12.11 1.52 9.34
C MET A 10 -10.84 2.03 8.65
N GLU A 11 -9.89 2.59 9.40
CA GLU A 11 -8.61 3.04 8.86
C GLU A 11 -7.77 1.90 8.29
N SER A 12 -7.83 0.72 8.90
CA SER A 12 -7.13 -0.47 8.39
C SER A 12 -7.72 -0.93 7.05
N GLU A 13 -9.03 -0.81 6.89
CA GLU A 13 -9.74 -1.21 5.68
C GLU A 13 -9.52 -0.20 4.55
N VAL A 14 -9.51 1.10 4.86
CA VAL A 14 -9.10 2.16 3.92
C VAL A 14 -7.68 1.90 3.40
N ARG A 15 -6.72 1.61 4.29
CA ARG A 15 -5.34 1.29 3.90
C ARG A 15 -5.27 0.09 2.96
N ARG A 16 -6.08 -0.96 3.20
CA ARG A 16 -6.18 -2.13 2.29
C ARG A 16 -6.75 -1.76 0.93
N LEU A 17 -7.79 -0.93 0.89
CA LEU A 17 -8.41 -0.48 -0.36
C LEU A 17 -7.44 0.39 -1.18
N GLU A 18 -6.73 1.31 -0.54
CA GLU A 18 -5.71 2.13 -1.21
C GLU A 18 -4.57 1.27 -1.79
N ALA A 19 -4.12 0.26 -1.05
CA ALA A 19 -3.11 -0.68 -1.51
C ALA A 19 -3.57 -1.47 -2.75
N GLN A 20 -4.81 -1.97 -2.75
CA GLN A 20 -5.39 -2.63 -3.92
C GLN A 20 -5.55 -1.67 -5.10
N GLN A 21 -5.99 -0.44 -4.86
CA GLN A 21 -6.08 0.55 -5.93
C GLN A 21 -4.73 0.84 -6.58
N ARG A 22 -3.64 0.90 -5.79
CA ARG A 22 -2.28 1.02 -6.33
C ARG A 22 -1.91 -0.19 -7.21
N ALA A 23 -2.25 -1.39 -6.78
CA ALA A 23 -2.04 -2.62 -7.54
C ALA A 23 -2.83 -2.61 -8.87
N VAL A 24 -4.10 -2.20 -8.84
CA VAL A 24 -4.94 -2.02 -10.04
C VAL A 24 -4.36 -0.95 -10.96
N ALA A 25 -3.88 0.17 -10.42
CA ALA A 25 -3.33 1.28 -11.20
C ALA A 25 -2.08 0.90 -12.00
N VAL A 26 -1.28 -0.07 -11.53
CA VAL A 26 -0.13 -0.61 -12.26
C VAL A 26 -0.50 -1.78 -13.18
N GLY A 27 -1.80 -2.09 -13.31
CA GLY A 27 -2.31 -3.15 -14.18
C GLY A 27 -2.29 -4.54 -13.56
N HIS A 28 -2.06 -4.66 -12.25
CA HIS A 28 -1.95 -5.93 -11.54
C HIS A 28 -2.99 -6.03 -10.41
N PRO A 29 -4.29 -6.20 -10.73
CA PRO A 29 -5.34 -6.36 -9.72
C PRO A 29 -5.14 -7.59 -8.83
N GLU A 30 -4.31 -8.56 -9.24
CA GLU A 30 -3.97 -9.75 -8.47
C GLU A 30 -2.94 -9.49 -7.35
N TRP A 31 -2.35 -8.29 -7.29
CA TRP A 31 -1.37 -7.94 -6.26
C TRP A 31 -2.05 -7.35 -5.02
N VAL A 32 -1.50 -7.70 -3.85
CA VAL A 32 -1.98 -7.17 -2.57
C VAL A 32 -1.76 -5.66 -2.49
N ASN A 33 -0.62 -5.20 -3.01
CA ASN A 33 -0.22 -3.79 -3.03
C ASN A 33 0.85 -3.60 -4.11
N ALA A 34 1.01 -2.37 -4.57
CA ALA A 34 2.09 -1.96 -5.45
C ALA A 34 2.77 -0.69 -4.91
N CYS A 35 4.08 -0.59 -5.15
CA CYS A 35 4.85 0.58 -4.76
C CYS A 35 4.35 1.82 -5.53
N ALA A 36 3.96 2.87 -4.80
CA ALA A 36 3.46 4.12 -5.40
C ALA A 36 4.49 4.82 -6.32
N SER A 37 5.80 4.57 -6.11
CA SER A 37 6.87 5.18 -6.92
C SER A 37 7.22 4.38 -8.18
N CYS A 38 7.58 3.10 -8.04
CA CYS A 38 8.06 2.28 -9.16
C CYS A 38 7.08 1.20 -9.64
N GLY A 39 5.93 1.06 -8.97
CA GLY A 39 4.90 0.09 -9.33
C GLY A 39 5.26 -1.37 -9.11
N CYS A 40 6.31 -1.70 -8.35
CA CYS A 40 6.65 -3.09 -8.07
C CYS A 40 5.69 -3.74 -7.06
N ARG A 41 5.53 -5.06 -7.14
CA ARG A 41 4.70 -5.85 -6.23
C ARG A 41 5.18 -5.71 -4.78
N LEU A 42 4.25 -5.41 -3.89
CA LEU A 42 4.46 -5.41 -2.45
C LEU A 42 3.65 -6.53 -1.81
N SER A 43 4.29 -7.25 -0.89
CA SER A 43 3.69 -8.38 -0.17
C SER A 43 2.78 -7.95 0.98
N THR A 44 2.82 -6.67 1.35
CA THR A 44 2.13 -6.11 2.51
C THR A 44 1.43 -4.80 2.16
N VAL A 45 0.41 -4.45 2.96
CA VAL A 45 -0.45 -3.28 2.75
C VAL A 45 0.23 -1.97 3.16
N GLU A 46 1.04 -2.00 4.22
CA GLU A 46 1.53 -0.78 4.89
C GLU A 46 2.77 -0.09 4.32
N PRO A 47 3.71 -0.74 3.59
CA PRO A 47 4.61 0.07 2.81
C PRO A 47 3.86 0.59 1.59
N ALA A 48 3.64 1.90 1.52
CA ALA A 48 3.25 2.56 0.26
C ALA A 48 4.41 2.52 -0.78
N MET A 49 5.64 2.29 -0.30
CA MET A 49 6.86 2.29 -1.11
C MET A 49 7.70 1.04 -0.83
N CYS A 50 8.28 0.44 -1.86
CA CYS A 50 9.21 -0.65 -1.68
C CYS A 50 10.48 -0.20 -0.96
N GLN A 51 11.22 -1.13 -0.35
CA GLN A 51 12.46 -0.82 0.36
C GLN A 51 13.47 -0.06 -0.52
N HIS A 52 13.51 -0.32 -1.83
CA HIS A 52 14.39 0.40 -2.75
C HIS A 52 14.02 1.88 -2.89
N CYS A 53 12.75 2.18 -3.13
CA CYS A 53 12.24 3.55 -3.21
C CYS A 53 12.29 4.25 -1.85
N ALA A 54 12.00 3.53 -0.76
CA ALA A 54 12.03 4.07 0.60
C ALA A 54 13.45 4.42 1.06
N THR A 55 14.47 3.68 0.61
CA THR A 55 15.89 3.96 0.94
C THR A 55 16.55 4.94 -0.01
N GLY A 56 15.81 5.56 -0.94
CA GLY A 56 16.36 6.52 -1.89
C GLY A 56 17.38 5.91 -2.85
N ARG A 57 17.41 4.57 -3.00
CA ARG A 57 18.20 3.93 -4.05
C ARG A 57 17.42 4.10 -5.35
N THR A 58 17.55 5.29 -5.95
CA THR A 58 17.18 5.51 -7.34
C THR A 58 17.89 4.46 -8.17
N ARG A 59 17.11 3.57 -8.78
CA ARG A 59 17.60 2.61 -9.75
C ARG A 59 18.27 3.43 -10.87
N PRO A 60 19.56 3.19 -11.18
CA PRO A 60 20.25 3.93 -12.25
C PRO A 60 19.62 3.65 -13.62
#